data_AF-A0A315ZVM3-F1
#
_entry.id   AF-A0A315ZVM3-F1
#
_cell.length_a   1.000
_cell.length_b   1.000
_cell.length_c   1.000
_cell.angle_alpha   90.00
_cell.angle_beta   90.00
_cell.angle_gamma   90.00
#
_symmetry.space_group_name_H-M   'P 1'
#
loop_
_entity.id
_entity.type
_entity.pdbx_description
1 polymer ?
#
loop_
_entity_poly.entity_id
_entity_poly.type
_entity_poly.pdbx_seq_one_letter_code
_entity_poly.pdbx_strand_id
1 'polypeptide(L)'
;RFIDNLFVKKSDSTLVEALGKAFCKKYSAHRKKVVYMYGDNSGKKGDPGRKRTHYQEFKQVLTMAGWHIIDSVQQSYPPYKLRYQVINTILTEKYSHVPIIRINELECKSLLISMKHTPIIGDNFEKDKSSELNKNLDQQYATHLSDAFDYMVYKKYSRIVPIAGKRVGTRFGKGSTEK
;
A
#
# COMPACT_ATOMS: atom_id res chain seq x y z
N ARG A 1 3.13 10.69 6.06
CA ARG A 1 4.24 11.16 5.20
C ARG A 1 4.80 9.95 4.48
N PHE A 2 5.13 10.10 3.20
CA PHE A 2 5.92 9.15 2.40
C PHE A 2 7.28 9.78 2.20
N ILE A 3 8.33 9.13 2.69
CA ILE A 3 9.67 9.72 2.77
C ILE A 3 10.67 9.08 1.81
N ASP A 4 10.31 7.92 1.25
CA ASP A 4 11.19 7.09 0.43
C ASP A 4 10.35 6.15 -0.45
N ASN A 5 10.91 5.74 -1.59
CA ASN A 5 10.41 4.61 -2.37
C ASN A 5 11.54 3.62 -2.65
N LEU A 6 11.30 2.32 -2.43
CA LEU A 6 12.28 1.27 -2.72
C LEU A 6 11.71 0.28 -3.70
N PHE A 7 12.50 -0.11 -4.69
CA PHE A 7 12.20 -1.14 -5.68
C PHE A 7 13.50 -1.79 -6.14
N VAL A 8 13.41 -3.01 -6.68
CA VAL A 8 14.54 -3.74 -7.25
C VAL A 8 14.13 -4.23 -8.64
N LYS A 9 14.97 -3.95 -9.64
CA LYS A 9 14.70 -4.33 -11.05
C LYS A 9 15.27 -5.69 -11.43
N LYS A 10 16.42 -6.03 -10.85
CA LYS A 10 17.19 -7.25 -11.13
C LYS A 10 17.86 -7.71 -9.84
N SER A 11 17.96 -9.01 -9.65
CA SER A 11 18.68 -9.63 -8.55
C SER A 11 19.11 -11.03 -8.94
N ASP A 12 20.22 -11.49 -8.38
CA ASP A 12 20.67 -12.89 -8.45
C ASP A 12 19.87 -13.79 -7.47
N SER A 13 19.17 -13.17 -6.50
CA SER A 13 18.17 -13.79 -5.63
C SER A 13 16.75 -13.45 -6.09
N THR A 14 15.73 -13.77 -5.29
CA THR A 14 14.39 -13.23 -5.55
C THR A 14 14.38 -11.70 -5.40
N LEU A 15 13.52 -11.02 -6.17
CA LEU A 15 13.34 -9.57 -6.07
C LEU A 15 12.87 -9.13 -4.67
N VAL A 16 12.05 -9.96 -4.01
CA VAL A 16 11.56 -9.71 -2.66
C VAL A 16 12.68 -9.77 -1.64
N GLU A 17 13.55 -10.77 -1.75
CA GLU A 17 14.70 -10.89 -0.86
C GLU A 17 15.65 -9.69 -1.02
N ALA A 18 15.94 -9.31 -2.27
CA ALA A 18 16.78 -8.16 -2.56
C ALA A 18 16.18 -6.86 -2.04
N LEU A 19 14.86 -6.67 -2.19
CA LEU A 19 14.15 -5.51 -1.64
C LEU A 19 14.22 -5.48 -0.10
N GLY A 20 14.02 -6.61 0.56
CA GLY A 20 14.14 -6.73 2.01
C GLY A 20 15.56 -6.39 2.51
N LYS A 21 16.58 -6.89 1.81
CA LYS A 21 18.00 -6.58 2.11
C LYS A 21 18.30 -5.10 1.90
N ALA A 22 17.83 -4.50 0.80
CA ALA A 22 17.99 -3.08 0.51
C ALA A 22 17.34 -2.20 1.59
N PHE A 23 16.12 -2.54 2.02
CA PHE A 23 15.44 -1.89 3.13
C PHE A 23 16.26 -1.98 4.42
N CYS A 24 16.70 -3.19 4.80
CA CYS A 24 17.47 -3.39 6.03
C CYS A 24 18.80 -2.64 6.01
N LYS A 25 19.46 -2.55 4.85
CA LYS A 25 20.71 -1.78 4.67
C LYS A 25 20.45 -0.29 4.83
N LYS A 26 19.48 0.27 4.10
CA LYS A 26 19.16 1.71 4.12
C LYS A 26 18.75 2.19 5.51
N TYR A 27 17.96 1.39 6.22
CA TYR A 27 17.44 1.73 7.54
C TYR A 27 18.18 1.05 8.70
N SER A 28 19.42 0.60 8.48
CA SER A 28 20.22 -0.12 9.48
C SER A 28 20.41 0.65 10.79
N ALA A 29 20.55 1.99 10.70
CA ALA A 29 20.71 2.90 11.84
C ALA A 29 19.38 3.29 12.52
N HIS A 30 18.23 2.77 12.08
CA HIS A 30 16.94 3.14 12.65
C HIS A 30 16.79 2.59 14.09
N ARG A 31 16.67 3.49 15.07
CA ARG A 31 16.68 3.15 16.51
C ARG A 31 15.62 2.13 16.89
N LYS A 32 14.39 2.29 16.37
CA LYS A 32 13.27 1.38 16.63
C LYS A 32 13.04 0.48 15.42
N LYS A 33 13.53 -0.75 15.45
CA LYS A 33 13.37 -1.71 14.34
C LYS A 33 11.97 -2.33 14.31
N VAL A 34 10.94 -1.52 14.04
CA VAL A 34 9.54 -1.98 13.89
C VAL A 34 8.99 -1.55 12.53
N VAL A 35 8.44 -2.50 11.77
CA VAL A 35 7.80 -2.26 10.46
C VAL A 35 6.32 -2.63 10.54
N TYR A 36 5.45 -1.68 10.19
CA TYR A 36 4.04 -1.97 9.91
C TYR A 36 3.92 -2.31 8.42
N MET A 37 3.64 -3.57 8.11
CA MET A 37 3.59 -4.06 6.74
C MET A 37 2.16 -3.96 6.20
N TYR A 38 1.98 -3.24 5.11
CA TYR A 38 0.70 -3.09 4.40
C TYR A 38 0.81 -3.68 3.00
N GLY A 39 -0.33 -4.03 2.42
CA GLY A 39 -0.42 -4.50 1.04
C GLY A 39 -1.72 -5.27 0.80
N ASP A 40 -1.85 -5.86 -0.38
CA ASP A 40 -3.03 -6.56 -0.82
C ASP A 40 -2.94 -8.09 -0.58
N ASN A 41 -4.04 -8.79 -0.85
CA ASN A 41 -4.11 -10.21 -0.56
C ASN A 41 -3.34 -11.09 -1.58
N SER A 42 -2.99 -10.58 -2.78
CA SER A 42 -2.24 -11.39 -3.77
C SER A 42 -0.87 -11.80 -3.26
N GLY A 43 -0.20 -10.96 -2.47
CA GLY A 43 1.11 -11.30 -1.90
C GLY A 43 1.09 -12.46 -0.91
N LYS A 44 -0.10 -12.95 -0.52
CA LYS A 44 -0.30 -14.18 0.27
C LYS A 44 -0.54 -15.42 -0.58
N LYS A 45 -0.74 -15.28 -1.89
CA LYS A 45 -0.87 -16.43 -2.78
C LYS A 45 0.48 -17.13 -2.89
N GLY A 46 0.46 -18.45 -2.77
CA GLY A 46 1.62 -19.28 -3.09
C GLY A 46 1.69 -19.51 -4.60
N ASP A 47 2.90 -19.52 -5.15
CA ASP A 47 3.13 -19.89 -6.55
C ASP A 47 3.65 -21.34 -6.61
N PRO A 48 3.26 -22.15 -7.62
CA PRO A 48 3.84 -23.47 -7.84
C PRO A 48 5.37 -23.39 -7.91
N GLY A 49 6.06 -24.16 -7.06
CA GLY A 49 7.52 -24.15 -6.96
C GLY A 49 8.11 -23.16 -5.95
N ARG A 50 7.31 -22.22 -5.40
CA ARG A 50 7.77 -21.30 -4.36
C ARG A 50 7.40 -21.80 -2.96
N LYS A 51 8.41 -21.99 -2.10
CA LYS A 51 8.21 -22.48 -0.72
C LYS A 51 7.56 -21.46 0.23
N ARG A 52 7.59 -20.17 -0.13
CA ARG A 52 7.11 -19.06 0.70
C ARG A 52 6.39 -18.03 -0.16
N THR A 53 5.35 -17.41 0.38
CA THR A 53 4.70 -16.26 -0.26
C THR A 53 5.61 -15.04 -0.26
N HIS A 54 5.32 -14.03 -1.08
CA HIS A 54 6.05 -12.76 -1.08
C HIS A 54 6.17 -12.16 0.33
N TYR A 55 5.06 -12.15 1.09
CA TYR A 55 5.10 -11.62 2.45
C TYR A 55 5.90 -12.50 3.40
N GLN A 56 5.84 -13.82 3.29
CA GLN A 56 6.62 -14.71 4.16
C GLN A 56 8.13 -14.53 3.92
N GLU A 57 8.54 -14.42 2.66
CA GLU A 57 9.92 -14.18 2.27
C GLU A 57 10.43 -12.83 2.77
N PHE A 58 9.67 -11.75 2.53
CA PHE A 58 10.02 -10.42 3.02
C PHE A 58 10.12 -10.38 4.56
N LYS A 59 9.14 -11.01 5.24
CA LYS A 59 9.14 -11.09 6.70
C LYS A 59 10.36 -11.82 7.24
N GLN A 60 10.76 -12.91 6.60
CA GLN A 60 11.93 -13.67 7.00
C GLN A 60 13.20 -12.81 6.93
N VAL A 61 13.44 -12.13 5.81
CA VAL A 61 14.62 -11.27 5.61
C VAL A 61 14.70 -10.20 6.68
N LEU A 62 13.59 -9.50 6.94
CA LEU A 62 13.55 -8.43 7.94
C LEU A 62 13.74 -8.98 9.36
N THR A 63 13.10 -10.11 9.70
CA THR A 63 13.22 -10.75 11.03
C THR A 63 14.67 -11.18 11.28
N MET A 64 15.33 -11.78 10.28
CA MET A 64 16.75 -12.15 10.37
C MET A 64 17.68 -10.94 10.56
N ALA A 65 17.30 -9.76 10.06
CA ALA A 65 18.02 -8.50 10.26
C ALA A 65 17.64 -7.77 11.58
N GLY A 66 16.84 -8.40 12.43
CA GLY A 66 16.43 -7.88 13.73
C GLY A 66 15.26 -6.90 13.69
N TRP A 67 14.44 -6.92 12.64
CA TRP A 67 13.21 -6.12 12.56
C TRP A 67 12.00 -6.89 13.10
N HIS A 68 11.23 -6.22 13.94
CA HIS A 68 9.91 -6.70 14.36
C HIS A 68 8.85 -6.21 13.36
N ILE A 69 7.96 -7.12 12.93
CA ILE A 69 7.00 -6.82 11.87
C ILE A 69 5.58 -6.95 12.41
N ILE A 70 4.79 -5.89 12.22
CA ILE A 70 3.37 -5.84 12.52
C ILE A 70 2.61 -6.01 11.20
N ASP A 71 2.05 -7.20 11.00
CA ASP A 71 1.35 -7.55 9.76
C ASP A 71 -0.03 -6.86 9.71
N SER A 72 -0.15 -5.89 8.82
CA SER A 72 -1.37 -5.10 8.56
C SER A 72 -1.91 -5.31 7.15
N VAL A 73 -1.49 -6.38 6.46
CA VAL A 73 -1.89 -6.70 5.08
C VAL A 73 -3.41 -6.92 5.01
N GLN A 74 -4.03 -6.45 3.93
CA GLN A 74 -5.47 -6.59 3.73
C GLN A 74 -5.88 -8.07 3.62
N GLN A 75 -7.06 -8.38 4.17
CA GLN A 75 -7.66 -9.72 4.08
C GLN A 75 -8.34 -9.92 2.72
N SER A 76 -8.91 -8.84 2.17
CA SER A 76 -9.64 -8.84 0.90
C SER A 76 -9.34 -7.58 0.11
N TYR A 77 -9.67 -7.61 -1.19
CA TYR A 77 -9.58 -6.43 -2.04
C TYR A 77 -10.72 -5.47 -1.72
N PRO A 78 -10.42 -4.20 -1.42
CA PRO A 78 -11.47 -3.20 -1.35
C PRO A 78 -11.99 -2.93 -2.77
N PRO A 79 -13.30 -2.65 -2.92
CA PRO A 79 -13.86 -2.27 -4.22
C PRO A 79 -13.12 -1.07 -4.82
N TYR A 80 -12.80 -1.12 -6.11
CA TYR A 80 -12.01 -0.09 -6.80
C TYR A 80 -12.58 1.31 -6.64
N LYS A 81 -13.89 1.48 -6.85
CA LYS A 81 -14.59 2.75 -6.66
C LYS A 81 -14.45 3.29 -5.24
N LEU A 82 -14.58 2.43 -4.24
CA LEU A 82 -14.46 2.83 -2.83
C LEU A 82 -13.03 3.27 -2.49
N ARG A 83 -12.03 2.53 -2.99
CA ARG A 83 -10.62 2.89 -2.86
C ARG A 83 -10.35 4.23 -3.52
N TYR A 84 -10.78 4.40 -4.77
CA TYR A 84 -10.65 5.65 -5.51
C TYR A 84 -11.25 6.85 -4.75
N GLN A 85 -12.48 6.72 -4.23
CA GLN A 85 -13.13 7.76 -3.45
C GLN A 85 -12.34 8.12 -2.19
N VAL A 86 -11.88 7.13 -1.43
CA VAL A 86 -11.11 7.34 -0.20
C VAL A 86 -9.81 8.09 -0.49
N ILE A 87 -9.05 7.62 -1.48
CA ILE A 87 -7.75 8.20 -1.83
C ILE A 87 -7.91 9.64 -2.32
N ASN A 88 -8.82 9.90 -3.26
CA ASN A 88 -9.01 11.26 -3.77
C ASN A 88 -9.54 12.20 -2.71
N THR A 89 -10.44 11.74 -1.84
CA THR A 89 -10.95 12.55 -0.72
C THR A 89 -9.81 13.01 0.19
N ILE A 90 -8.88 12.11 0.53
CA ILE A 90 -7.68 12.44 1.31
C ILE A 90 -6.79 13.44 0.56
N LEU A 91 -6.53 13.20 -0.72
CA LEU A 91 -5.64 14.04 -1.54
C LEU A 91 -6.21 15.44 -1.85
N THR A 92 -7.52 15.65 -1.73
CA THR A 92 -8.10 17.00 -1.85
C THR A 92 -7.75 17.93 -0.70
N GLU A 93 -7.33 17.38 0.45
CA GLU A 93 -7.03 18.14 1.68
C GLU A 93 -8.17 19.05 2.17
N LYS A 94 -9.41 18.79 1.71
CA LYS A 94 -10.58 19.62 2.02
C LYS A 94 -11.11 19.41 3.44
N TYR A 95 -10.94 18.22 3.99
CA TYR A 95 -11.57 17.80 5.25
C TYR A 95 -10.56 17.82 6.40
N SER A 96 -10.77 18.71 7.38
CA SER A 96 -9.86 18.89 8.53
C SER A 96 -9.71 17.65 9.43
N HIS A 97 -10.68 16.75 9.43
CA HIS A 97 -10.66 15.49 10.21
C HIS A 97 -10.00 14.32 9.46
N VAL A 98 -9.60 14.54 8.21
CA VAL A 98 -8.92 13.55 7.36
C VAL A 98 -7.43 13.90 7.33
N PRO A 99 -6.52 12.91 7.38
CA PRO A 99 -5.09 13.17 7.39
C PRO A 99 -4.63 13.85 6.11
N ILE A 100 -3.67 14.74 6.27
CA ILE A 100 -2.95 15.35 5.18
C ILE A 100 -1.77 14.44 4.77
N ILE A 101 -1.71 14.07 3.49
CA ILE A 101 -0.62 13.25 2.94
C ILE A 101 0.46 14.16 2.37
N ARG A 102 1.70 13.90 2.76
CA ARG A 102 2.90 14.58 2.25
C ARG A 102 3.83 13.53 1.70
N ILE A 103 4.36 13.77 0.50
CA ILE A 103 5.24 12.86 -0.23
C ILE A 103 6.54 13.62 -0.50
N ASN A 104 7.69 13.01 -0.17
CA ASN A 104 9.00 13.58 -0.47
C ASN A 104 9.22 13.53 -1.99
N GLU A 105 9.27 14.69 -2.64
CA GLU A 105 9.40 14.76 -4.09
C GLU A 105 10.71 14.16 -4.63
N LEU A 106 11.81 14.33 -3.91
CA LEU A 106 13.13 13.88 -4.36
C LEU A 106 13.30 12.37 -4.21
N GLU A 107 12.90 11.83 -3.06
CA GLU A 107 13.07 10.41 -2.74
C GLU A 107 11.93 9.54 -3.32
N CYS A 108 10.76 10.13 -3.57
CA CYS A 108 9.57 9.42 -4.06
C CYS A 108 9.24 9.71 -5.53
N LYS A 109 10.23 10.06 -6.37
CA LYS A 109 10.01 10.39 -7.79
C LYS A 109 9.24 9.30 -8.55
N SER A 110 9.61 8.03 -8.35
CA SER A 110 8.97 6.91 -9.04
C SER A 110 7.51 6.75 -8.61
N LEU A 111 7.22 6.94 -7.32
CA LEU A 111 5.85 6.95 -6.81
C LEU A 111 5.03 8.10 -7.43
N LEU A 112 5.57 9.31 -7.49
CA LEU A 112 4.87 10.46 -8.06
C LEU A 112 4.59 10.28 -9.55
N ILE A 113 5.55 9.76 -10.32
CA ILE A 113 5.37 9.43 -11.73
C ILE A 113 4.29 8.35 -11.88
N SER A 114 4.40 7.26 -11.11
CA SER A 114 3.40 6.18 -11.10
C SER A 114 1.99 6.73 -10.84
N MET A 115 1.82 7.58 -9.82
CA MET A 115 0.51 8.19 -9.50
C MET A 115 -0.02 9.09 -10.63
N LYS A 116 0.84 9.89 -11.28
CA LYS A 116 0.44 10.80 -12.37
C LYS A 116 0.11 10.07 -13.68
N HIS A 117 0.73 8.92 -13.94
CA HIS A 117 0.60 8.15 -15.17
C HIS A 117 -0.34 6.94 -15.04
N THR A 118 -1.21 6.93 -14.02
CA THR A 118 -2.18 5.85 -13.80
C THR A 118 -3.61 6.35 -14.10
N PRO A 119 -4.06 6.30 -15.37
CA PRO A 119 -5.46 6.59 -15.68
C PRO A 119 -6.38 5.47 -15.20
N ILE A 120 -7.69 5.74 -15.19
CA ILE A 120 -8.74 4.74 -14.97
C ILE A 120 -9.28 4.26 -16.31
N ILE A 121 -9.57 2.97 -16.43
CA ILE A 121 -10.29 2.39 -17.57
C ILE A 121 -11.76 2.21 -17.21
N GLY A 122 -12.63 2.74 -18.07
CA GLY A 122 -14.08 2.52 -18.02
C GLY A 122 -14.72 3.00 -16.72
N ASP A 123 -15.90 2.46 -16.42
CA ASP A 123 -16.74 2.92 -15.31
C ASP A 123 -16.50 2.17 -13.98
N ASN A 124 -15.61 1.18 -13.99
CA ASN A 124 -15.34 0.32 -12.83
C ASN A 124 -14.27 0.90 -11.89
N PHE A 125 -13.69 2.07 -12.21
CA PHE A 125 -12.64 2.73 -11.42
C PHE A 125 -11.36 1.89 -11.27
N GLU A 126 -11.20 0.88 -12.14
CA GLU A 126 -9.97 0.10 -12.21
C GLU A 126 -8.90 0.90 -12.94
N LYS A 127 -7.66 0.79 -12.46
CA LYS A 127 -6.52 1.47 -13.06
C LYS A 127 -6.15 0.81 -14.39
N ASP A 128 -5.70 1.61 -15.33
CA ASP A 128 -5.13 1.10 -16.57
C ASP A 128 -3.77 0.43 -16.33
N LYS A 129 -3.78 -0.90 -16.35
CA LYS A 129 -2.58 -1.73 -16.17
C LYS A 129 -1.85 -2.05 -17.48
N SER A 130 -2.25 -1.46 -18.62
CA SER A 130 -1.57 -1.68 -19.91
C SER A 130 -0.08 -1.30 -19.85
N SER A 131 0.27 -0.30 -19.03
CA SER A 131 1.66 0.10 -18.79
C SER A 131 2.51 -0.99 -18.12
N GLU A 132 1.91 -1.91 -17.33
CA GLU A 132 2.62 -3.04 -16.72
C GLU A 132 3.10 -4.04 -17.79
N LEU A 133 2.37 -4.15 -18.90
CA LEU A 133 2.68 -5.08 -20.01
C LEU A 133 3.76 -4.52 -20.96
N ASN A 134 4.03 -3.22 -20.89
CA ASN A 134 5.00 -2.59 -21.78
C ASN A 134 6.44 -2.81 -21.29
N LYS A 135 7.16 -3.71 -21.96
CA LYS A 135 8.56 -4.03 -21.64
C LYS A 135 9.54 -2.87 -21.88
N ASN A 136 9.15 -1.88 -22.69
CA ASN A 136 9.96 -0.68 -22.96
C ASN A 136 9.76 0.41 -21.90
N LEU A 137 8.73 0.29 -21.06
CA LEU A 137 8.54 1.16 -19.91
C LEU A 137 9.24 0.58 -18.68
N ASP A 138 9.91 1.46 -17.96
CA ASP A 138 10.49 1.12 -16.69
C ASP A 138 9.36 0.83 -15.68
N GLN A 139 9.31 -0.41 -15.20
CA GLN A 139 8.20 -0.91 -14.37
C GLN A 139 7.99 -0.11 -13.09
N GLN A 140 9.02 0.60 -12.60
CA GLN A 140 8.88 1.51 -11.45
C GLN A 140 7.95 2.70 -11.72
N TYR A 141 7.71 3.04 -12.99
CA TYR A 141 6.80 4.13 -13.40
C TYR A 141 5.41 3.64 -13.79
N ALA A 142 5.21 2.32 -13.87
CA ALA A 142 3.90 1.70 -14.08
C ALA A 142 3.03 1.78 -12.80
N THR A 143 1.88 1.12 -12.81
CA THR A 143 0.85 1.17 -11.76
C THR A 143 1.22 0.55 -10.40
N HIS A 144 2.34 -0.17 -10.31
CA HIS A 144 2.73 -0.92 -9.09
C HIS A 144 2.88 -0.05 -7.84
N LEU A 145 3.55 1.10 -7.95
CA LEU A 145 3.78 1.99 -6.80
C LEU A 145 2.50 2.74 -6.40
N SER A 146 1.68 3.17 -7.36
CA SER A 146 0.39 3.80 -7.07
C SER A 146 -0.57 2.80 -6.41
N ASP A 147 -0.55 1.53 -6.79
CA ASP A 147 -1.34 0.48 -6.11
C ASP A 147 -0.85 0.25 -4.67
N ALA A 148 0.46 0.14 -4.45
CA ALA A 148 1.03 0.02 -3.11
C ALA A 148 0.64 1.21 -2.19
N PHE A 149 0.67 2.42 -2.74
CA PHE A 149 0.21 3.63 -2.05
C PHE A 149 -1.27 3.52 -1.66
N ASP A 150 -2.15 3.16 -2.60
CA ASP A 150 -3.58 3.06 -2.33
C ASP A 150 -3.89 2.03 -1.24
N TYR A 151 -3.24 0.86 -1.26
CA TYR A 151 -3.47 -0.18 -0.25
C TYR A 151 -3.09 0.28 1.16
N MET A 152 -1.98 1.01 1.30
CA MET A 152 -1.54 1.55 2.60
C MET A 152 -2.51 2.63 3.10
N VAL A 153 -2.80 3.62 2.27
CA VAL A 153 -3.63 4.78 2.64
C VAL A 153 -5.06 4.33 2.94
N TYR A 154 -5.62 3.45 2.09
CA TYR A 154 -6.95 2.90 2.30
C TYR A 154 -7.05 2.13 3.62
N LYS A 155 -6.11 1.20 3.88
CA LYS A 155 -6.13 0.38 5.10
C LYS A 155 -6.04 1.24 6.35
N LYS A 156 -5.27 2.33 6.30
CA LYS A 156 -5.04 3.18 7.46
C LYS A 156 -6.18 4.17 7.74
N TYR A 157 -6.83 4.69 6.70
CA TYR A 157 -7.71 5.86 6.86
C TYR A 157 -9.15 5.69 6.33
N SER A 158 -9.47 4.60 5.63
CA SER A 158 -10.82 4.40 5.05
C SER A 158 -11.97 4.54 6.06
N ARG A 159 -11.73 4.28 7.35
CA ARG A 159 -12.74 4.37 8.42
C ARG A 159 -13.12 5.80 8.81
N ILE A 160 -12.22 6.76 8.58
CA ILE A 160 -12.41 8.17 8.98
C ILE A 160 -12.70 9.09 7.79
N VAL A 161 -12.71 8.54 6.58
CA VAL A 161 -12.96 9.31 5.36
C VAL A 161 -14.45 9.37 5.07
N PRO A 162 -15.04 10.57 4.87
CA PRO A 162 -16.43 10.69 4.47
C PRO A 162 -16.56 10.19 3.03
N ILE A 163 -17.37 9.16 2.83
CA ILE A 163 -17.64 8.59 1.50
C ILE A 163 -19.07 8.94 1.11
N ALA A 164 -19.24 9.63 -0.01
CA ALA A 164 -20.55 9.92 -0.57
C ALA A 164 -21.30 8.60 -0.88
N GLY A 165 -22.48 8.43 -0.27
CA GLY A 165 -23.36 7.27 -0.48
C GLY A 165 -23.46 6.29 0.69
N LYS A 166 -22.70 6.46 1.78
CA LYS A 166 -22.91 5.69 3.02
C LYS A 166 -23.87 6.41 3.97
N ARG A 167 -25.17 6.12 3.86
CA ARG A 167 -26.08 6.23 5.02
C ARG A 167 -25.68 5.16 6.03
N VAL A 168 -24.71 5.44 6.89
CA VAL A 168 -24.48 4.62 8.09
C VAL A 168 -25.52 5.07 9.11
N GLY A 169 -26.62 4.32 9.18
CA GLY A 169 -27.52 4.37 10.33
C GLY A 169 -26.74 3.88 11.54
N THR A 170 -26.21 4.81 12.33
CA THR A 170 -25.66 4.52 13.65
C THR A 170 -26.83 4.13 14.55
N ARG A 171 -27.14 2.83 14.61
CA ARG A 171 -27.89 2.29 15.75
C ARG A 171 -26.95 2.37 16.95
N PHE A 172 -27.08 3.44 17.72
CA PHE A 172 -26.61 3.45 19.10
C PHE A 172 -27.37 2.35 19.84
N GLY A 173 -26.63 1.35 20.35
CA GLY A 173 -27.19 0.36 21.26
C GLY A 173 -27.81 1.11 22.44
N LYS A 174 -29.09 0.86 22.70
CA LYS A 174 -29.72 1.27 23.94
C LYS A 174 -28.91 0.65 25.07
N GLY A 175 -28.33 1.49 25.91
CA GLY A 175 -27.79 1.07 27.20
C GLY A 175 -28.90 0.36 27.96
N SER A 176 -28.60 -0.86 28.39
CA SER A 176 -29.33 -1.58 29.41
C SER A 176 -29.34 -0.74 30.69
N THR A 177 -30.49 -0.15 31.02
CA THR A 177 -30.77 0.31 32.37
C THR A 177 -31.10 -0.92 33.21
N GLU A 178 -30.16 -1.34 34.04
CA GLU A 178 -30.45 -2.06 35.27
C GLU A 178 -31.17 -1.11 36.23
N LYS A 179 -32.38 -1.49 36.63
CA LYS A 179 -32.96 -1.31 37.95
C LYS A 179 -33.92 -2.46 38.22
#